data_AF-A0A0D7F484-F1
#
_entry.id   AF-A0A0D7F484-F1
#
_cell.length_a   1.000
_cell.length_b   1.000
_cell.length_c   1.000
_cell.angle_alpha   90.00
_cell.angle_beta   90.00
_cell.angle_gamma   90.00
#
_symmetry.space_group_name_H-M   'P 1'
#
loop_
_entity.id
_entity.type
_entity.pdbx_description
1 polymer ?
#
loop_
_entity_poly.entity_id
_entity_poly.type
_entity_poly.pdbx_seq_one_letter_code
_entity_poly.pdbx_strand_id
1 'polypeptide(L)'
;MPYALFCDDAKVSKTYPTKDNVWEHAKESGLVIDIAPTDDKPTSSQALDNGYEIRACRPDPGENPEKNERDAHAQRDFQVPASS
;
A
#
# COMPACT_ATOMS: atom_id res chain seq x y z
N MET A 1 6.19 0.87 -14.33
CA MET A 1 5.86 2.25 -13.92
C MET A 1 5.58 2.20 -12.43
N PRO A 2 6.20 3.04 -11.60
CA PRO A 2 6.05 2.95 -10.16
C PRO A 2 4.70 3.49 -9.68
N TYR A 3 4.30 3.04 -8.50
CA TYR A 3 3.03 3.35 -7.86
C TYR A 3 3.26 3.83 -6.43
N ALA A 4 2.38 4.69 -5.95
CA ALA A 4 2.39 5.13 -4.56
C ALA A 4 0.96 5.23 -4.04
N LEU A 5 0.85 5.24 -2.71
CA LEU A 5 -0.40 5.49 -2.02
C LEU A 5 -0.58 6.99 -1.81
N PHE A 6 -1.77 7.48 -2.15
CA PHE A 6 -2.20 8.85 -1.98
C PHE A 6 -3.38 8.88 -1.02
N CYS A 7 -3.44 9.91 -0.18
CA CYS A 7 -4.59 10.22 0.67
C CYS A 7 -5.02 11.66 0.37
N ASP A 8 -6.26 11.87 -0.06
CA ASP A 8 -6.77 13.20 -0.47
C ASP A 8 -5.78 13.97 -1.39
N ASP A 9 -5.33 13.32 -2.47
CA ASP A 9 -4.33 13.83 -3.42
C ASP A 9 -2.91 14.12 -2.86
N ALA A 10 -2.67 13.90 -1.57
CA ALA A 10 -1.34 13.95 -0.97
C ALA A 10 -0.66 12.57 -1.00
N LYS A 11 0.57 12.49 -1.49
CA LYS A 11 1.37 11.26 -1.44
C LYS A 11 1.73 10.96 0.02
N VAL A 12 1.22 9.86 0.55
CA VAL A 12 1.41 9.44 1.95
C VAL A 12 2.36 8.25 2.11
N SER A 13 2.68 7.55 1.02
CA SER A 13 3.61 6.42 1.03
C SER A 13 4.76 6.61 0.04
N LYS A 14 5.81 5.83 0.24
CA LYS A 14 6.96 5.71 -0.68
C LYS A 14 6.50 5.18 -2.03
N THR A 15 7.26 5.44 -3.10
CA THR A 15 6.98 4.79 -4.39
C THR A 15 7.48 3.36 -4.42
N TYR A 16 6.68 2.46 -4.95
CA TYR A 16 6.98 1.04 -5.15
C TYR A 16 6.99 0.69 -6.65
N PRO A 17 7.71 -0.36 -7.05
CA PRO A 17 7.86 -0.72 -8.46
C PRO A 17 6.56 -1.24 -9.09
N THR A 18 5.69 -1.87 -8.28
CA THR A 18 4.44 -2.51 -8.71
C THR A 18 3.27 -2.03 -7.87
N LYS A 19 2.06 -2.12 -8.43
CA LYS A 19 0.81 -1.81 -7.73
C LYS A 19 0.55 -2.82 -6.59
N ASP A 20 0.89 -4.08 -6.79
CA ASP A 20 0.80 -5.15 -5.79
C ASP A 20 1.57 -4.80 -4.51
N ASN A 21 2.80 -4.29 -4.63
CA ASN A 21 3.58 -3.92 -3.45
C ASN A 21 2.94 -2.78 -2.65
N VAL A 22 2.31 -1.81 -3.33
CA VAL A 22 1.56 -0.74 -2.64
C VAL A 22 0.32 -1.32 -1.96
N TRP A 23 -0.33 -2.28 -2.61
CA TRP A 23 -1.49 -2.98 -2.07
C TRP A 23 -1.16 -3.78 -0.82
N GLU A 24 -0.09 -4.57 -0.85
CA GLU A 24 0.41 -5.32 0.31
C GLU A 24 0.79 -4.35 1.42
N HIS A 25 1.49 -3.26 1.11
CA HIS A 25 1.82 -2.24 2.12
C HIS A 25 0.57 -1.59 2.74
N ALA A 26 -0.43 -1.25 1.94
CA ALA A 26 -1.69 -0.70 2.42
C ALA A 26 -2.46 -1.71 3.29
N LYS A 27 -2.46 -2.98 2.90
CA LYS A 27 -3.08 -4.08 3.65
C LYS A 27 -2.42 -4.26 5.01
N GLU A 28 -1.09 -4.31 5.06
CA GLU A 28 -0.33 -4.43 6.31
C GLU A 28 -0.52 -3.21 7.21
N SER A 29 -0.66 -2.02 6.62
CA SER A 29 -0.95 -0.79 7.36
C SER A 29 -2.42 -0.67 7.83
N GLY A 30 -3.28 -1.65 7.51
CA GLY A 30 -4.69 -1.62 7.87
C GLY A 30 -5.52 -0.59 7.07
N LEU A 31 -5.03 -0.15 5.93
CA LEU A 31 -5.69 0.81 5.03
C LEU A 31 -6.62 0.14 4.02
N VAL A 32 -6.68 -1.19 4.06
CA VAL A 32 -7.55 -2.00 3.21
C VAL A 32 -8.78 -2.39 4.00
N ILE A 33 -9.94 -1.99 3.49
CA ILE A 33 -11.26 -2.37 3.99
C ILE A 33 -11.82 -3.52 3.16
N ASP A 34 -12.49 -4.44 3.84
CA ASP A 34 -13.26 -5.48 3.17
C ASP A 34 -14.61 -4.90 2.76
N ILE A 35 -14.87 -4.78 1.45
CA ILE A 35 -16.18 -4.41 0.96
C ILE A 35 -17.02 -5.68 0.88
N ALA A 36 -18.12 -5.68 1.65
CA ALA A 36 -19.09 -6.75 1.63
C ALA A 36 -19.54 -7.03 0.19
N PRO A 37 -19.63 -8.31 -0.22
CA PRO A 37 -20.08 -8.66 -1.55
C PRO A 37 -21.49 -8.11 -1.77
N THR A 38 -21.65 -7.24 -2.75
CA THR A 38 -22.96 -6.82 -3.26
C THR A 38 -23.48 -7.87 -4.24
N ASP A 39 -24.80 -7.94 -4.42
CA ASP A 39 -25.50 -8.90 -5.31
C ASP A 39 -24.90 -9.01 -6.73
N ASP A 40 -24.26 -7.95 -7.23
CA ASP A 40 -23.59 -7.87 -8.54
C ASP A 40 -22.15 -8.43 -8.55
N LYS A 41 -21.48 -8.55 -7.40
CA LYS A 41 -20.10 -9.07 -7.26
C LYS A 41 -20.00 -10.06 -6.09
N PRO A 42 -19.98 -11.38 -6.37
CA PRO A 42 -20.03 -12.42 -5.33
C PRO A 42 -18.73 -12.59 -4.53
N THR A 43 -17.67 -11.85 -4.82
CA THR A 43 -16.41 -11.88 -4.07
C THR A 43 -16.27 -10.64 -3.21
N SER A 44 -15.99 -10.82 -1.91
CA SER A 44 -15.57 -9.73 -1.03
C SER A 44 -14.43 -8.98 -1.71
N SER A 45 -14.72 -7.73 -2.08
CA SER A 45 -13.77 -6.91 -2.81
C SER A 45 -12.99 -6.13 -1.77
N GLN A 46 -11.72 -6.48 -1.58
CA GLN A 46 -10.85 -5.63 -0.78
C GLN A 46 -10.66 -4.31 -1.53
N ALA A 47 -10.92 -3.20 -0.85
CA ALA A 47 -10.69 -1.86 -1.37
C ALA A 47 -9.85 -1.08 -0.37
N LEU A 48 -9.21 -0.02 -0.85
CA LEU A 48 -8.60 0.95 0.06
C LEU A 48 -9.72 1.73 0.75
N ASP A 49 -9.44 2.16 1.98
CA ASP A 49 -10.34 3.06 2.69
C ASP A 49 -10.65 4.32 1.86
N ASN A 50 -11.81 4.93 2.07
CA ASN A 50 -12.39 5.93 1.15
C ASN A 50 -11.57 7.23 0.99
N GLY A 51 -10.50 7.40 1.78
CA GLY A 51 -9.52 8.47 1.60
C GLY A 51 -8.27 8.08 0.80
N TYR A 52 -8.04 6.79 0.56
CA TYR A 52 -6.78 6.26 0.04
C TYR A 52 -6.91 5.72 -1.39
N GLU A 53 -5.93 6.05 -2.23
CA GLU A 53 -5.88 5.62 -3.62
C GLU A 53 -4.46 5.23 -4.05
N ILE A 54 -4.34 4.16 -4.84
CA ILE A 54 -3.08 3.80 -5.48
C ILE A 54 -3.03 4.40 -6.88
N ARG A 55 -2.11 5.34 -7.08
CA ARG A 55 -1.92 6.02 -8.37
C ARG A 55 -0.50 5.78 -8.88
N ALA A 56 -0.38 5.65 -10.20
CA ALA A 56 0.92 5.61 -10.87
C ALA A 56 1.58 6.99 -10.73
N CYS A 57 2.77 7.05 -10.17
CA CYS A 57 3.47 8.30 -9.93
C CYS A 57 4.94 8.13 -10.27
N ARG A 58 5.64 9.24 -10.54
CA ARG A 58 7.10 9.21 -10.65
C ARG A 58 7.71 9.11 -9.25
N PRO A 59 8.81 8.35 -9.09
CA PRO A 59 9.55 8.37 -7.83
C PRO A 59 10.12 9.78 -7.62
N ASP A 60 10.18 10.21 -6.36
CA ASP A 60 10.82 11.48 -6.05
C ASP A 60 12.32 11.43 -6.39
N PRO A 61 12.95 12.59 -6.68
CA PRO A 61 14.38 12.64 -6.95
C PRO A 61 15.18 12.10 -5.75
N GLY A 62 15.81 10.93 -5.93
CA GLY A 62 16.56 10.22 -4.89
C GLY A 62 15.80 9.05 -4.25
N GLU A 63 14.51 8.88 -4.53
CA GLU A 63 13.81 7.64 -4.20
C GLU A 63 14.18 6.53 -5.19
N ASN A 64 14.34 5.33 -4.64
CA ASN A 64 14.53 4.14 -5.45
C ASN A 64 13.42 3.13 -5.12
N PRO A 65 12.45 2.89 -6.04
CA PRO A 65 11.33 1.99 -5.79
C PRO A 65 11.75 0.59 -5.31
N GLU A 66 12.82 0.04 -5.88
CA GLU A 66 13.34 -1.28 -5.49
C GLU A 66 13.89 -1.28 -4.05
N LYS A 67 14.51 -0.17 -3.63
CA LYS A 67 14.97 0.00 -2.26
C LYS A 67 13.81 0.21 -1.29
N ASN A 68 12.76 0.91 -1.73
CA ASN A 68 11.57 1.17 -0.92
C ASN A 68 10.80 -0.13 -0.62
N GLU A 69 10.70 -1.03 -1.59
CA GLU A 69 10.16 -2.38 -1.38
C GLU A 69 10.98 -3.14 -0.32
N ARG A 70 12.31 -3.20 -0.51
CA ARG A 70 13.22 -3.88 0.43
C ARG A 70 13.13 -3.30 1.84
N ASP A 71 13.06 -1.98 1.95
CA ASP A 71 12.96 -1.27 3.22
C ASP A 71 11.60 -1.52 3.90
N ALA A 72 10.50 -1.52 3.14
CA ALA A 72 9.17 -1.86 3.66
C ALA A 72 9.13 -3.29 4.18
N HIS A 73 9.74 -4.24 3.46
CA HIS A 73 9.87 -5.62 3.92
C HIS A 73 10.77 -5.74 5.17
N ALA A 74 11.84 -4.94 5.27
CA ALA A 74 12.71 -4.94 6.43
C ALA A 74 12.06 -4.34 7.67
N GLN A 75 11.27 -3.26 7.51
CA GLN A 75 10.51 -2.67 8.62
C GLN A 75 9.45 -3.64 9.17
N ARG A 76 8.84 -4.45 8.29
CA ARG A 76 7.91 -5.53 8.68
C ARG A 76 8.56 -6.55 9.62
N ASP A 77 9.81 -6.92 9.35
CA ASP A 77 10.56 -7.89 10.16
C ASP A 77 10.97 -7.32 11.52
N PHE A 78 11.14 -6.00 11.62
CA PHE A 78 11.53 -5.32 12.86
C PHE A 78 10.35 -4.99 13.80
N GLN A 79 9.11 -4.95 13.30
CA GLN A 79 7.93 -4.58 14.09
C GLN A 79 7.22 -5.77 14.74
N VAL A 80 7.94 -6.86 15.04
CA VAL A 80 7.49 -7.86 16.02
C VAL A 80 7.91 -7.33 17.39
N PRO A 81 7.01 -6.75 18.23
CA PRO A 81 7.31 -6.69 19.64
C PRO A 81 7.37 -8.14 20.11
N ALA A 82 8.58 -8.62 20.41
CA ALA A 82 8.75 -9.72 21.32
C ALA A 82 8.15 -9.27 22.66
N SER A 83 6.84 -9.47 22.82
CA SER A 83 6.18 -9.46 24.13
C SER A 83 6.88 -10.51 24.97
N SER A 84 7.77 -10.04 25.86
CA SER A 84 8.40 -10.86 26.91
C SER A 84 7.43 -11.11 28.05
#